data_AF-A0A2I0QHF0-F1
#
_entry.id   AF-A0A2I0QHF0-F1
#
_cell.length_a   1.000
_cell.length_b   1.000
_cell.length_c   1.000
_cell.angle_alpha   90.00
_cell.angle_beta   90.00
_cell.angle_gamma   90.00
#
_symmetry.space_group_name_H-M   'P 1'
#
loop_
_entity.id
_entity.type
_entity.pdbx_description
1 polymer ?
#
loop_
_entity_poly.entity_id
_entity_poly.type
_entity_poly.pdbx_seq_one_letter_code
_entity_poly.pdbx_strand_id
1 'polypeptide(L)'
;FVENVKPRDVKIVVEGEEEKIKKFIEKIKINEYPVDVKEINVSYEEPTNEFKYFEIKRGDWKEELGERFDVAGALLYKSVALGEKSVALSEKMLEKQDMTISEIKTVGNKVDNLTSVTQNNFDVLNIKYDIISQTMNKIFEELIKEREETKKELIKEREESRKSIERLVEAILKGKDNKNQQI
;
A
#
# COMPACT_ATOMS: atom_id res chain seq x y z
N PHE A 1 5.63 -34.98 52.10
CA PHE A 1 4.99 -33.69 52.45
C PHE A 1 5.76 -32.55 51.81
N VAL A 2 5.17 -31.35 51.79
CA VAL A 2 5.86 -30.09 51.46
C VAL A 2 5.60 -29.07 52.55
N GLU A 3 6.61 -28.27 52.89
CA GLU A 3 6.51 -27.19 53.86
C GLU A 3 7.32 -25.97 53.44
N ASN A 4 6.81 -24.78 53.74
CA ASN A 4 7.56 -23.53 53.55
C ASN A 4 8.62 -23.42 54.65
N VAL A 5 9.86 -23.14 54.25
CA VAL A 5 10.99 -22.88 55.12
C VAL A 5 11.37 -21.41 54.96
N LYS A 6 11.22 -20.64 56.06
CA LYS A 6 11.57 -19.21 56.03
C LYS A 6 13.08 -19.05 55.75
N PRO A 7 13.47 -18.04 54.96
CA PRO A 7 12.63 -16.97 54.42
C PRO A 7 11.92 -17.29 53.09
N ARG A 8 12.48 -18.13 52.21
CA ARG A 8 11.94 -18.38 50.85
C ARG A 8 12.21 -19.78 50.30
N ASP A 9 12.60 -20.70 51.16
CA ASP A 9 12.91 -22.06 50.77
C ASP A 9 11.68 -22.95 50.91
N VAL A 10 11.64 -24.05 50.15
CA VAL A 10 10.58 -25.05 50.24
C VAL A 10 11.23 -26.40 50.47
N LYS A 11 10.86 -27.06 51.56
CA LYS A 11 11.30 -28.43 51.83
C LYS A 11 10.25 -29.40 51.35
N ILE A 12 10.68 -30.35 50.53
CA ILE A 12 9.83 -31.41 49.98
C ILE A 12 10.44 -32.75 50.37
N VAL A 13 9.62 -33.61 50.97
CA VAL A 13 9.95 -35.02 51.24
C VAL A 13 8.96 -35.88 50.48
N VAL A 14 9.46 -36.73 49.59
CA VAL A 14 8.66 -37.61 48.73
C VAL A 14 9.25 -39.02 48.72
N GLU A 15 8.39 -40.01 48.81
CA GLU A 15 8.73 -41.43 48.64
C GLU A 15 7.91 -41.99 47.47
N GLY A 16 8.52 -42.88 46.68
CA GLY A 16 7.86 -43.48 45.53
C GLY A 16 8.82 -44.04 44.51
N GLU A 17 8.28 -44.48 43.38
CA GLU A 17 9.07 -44.98 42.25
C GLU A 17 10.03 -43.91 41.72
N GLU A 18 11.29 -44.31 41.49
CA GLU A 18 12.36 -43.42 41.02
C GLU A 18 11.96 -42.63 39.76
N GLU A 19 11.28 -43.27 38.81
CA GLU A 19 10.85 -42.62 37.57
C GLU A 19 9.83 -41.49 37.84
N LYS A 20 8.92 -41.70 38.79
CA LYS A 20 7.92 -40.70 39.18
C LYS A 20 8.57 -39.54 39.94
N ILE A 21 9.56 -39.82 40.80
CA ILE A 21 10.33 -38.81 41.53
C ILE A 21 11.13 -37.93 40.55
N LYS A 22 11.82 -38.53 39.57
CA LYS A 22 12.53 -37.79 38.53
C LYS A 22 11.61 -36.84 37.76
N LYS A 23 10.43 -37.32 37.35
CA LYS A 23 9.41 -36.48 36.69
C LYS A 23 8.89 -35.36 37.60
N PHE A 24 8.77 -35.61 38.89
CA PHE A 24 8.35 -34.61 39.86
C PHE A 24 9.41 -33.50 40.02
N ILE A 25 10.69 -33.85 40.12
CA ILE A 25 11.80 -32.89 40.21
C ILE A 25 11.85 -31.96 39.00
N GLU A 26 11.63 -32.49 37.78
CA GLU A 26 11.57 -31.64 36.59
C GLU A 26 10.38 -30.67 36.61
N LYS A 27 9.22 -31.10 37.10
CA LYS A 27 8.01 -30.25 37.17
C LYS A 27 8.13 -29.09 38.15
N ILE A 28 8.94 -29.23 39.20
CA ILE A 28 9.14 -28.18 40.19
C ILE A 28 10.22 -27.16 39.78
N LYS A 29 10.90 -27.34 38.65
CA LYS A 29 11.80 -26.33 38.05
C LYS A 29 10.99 -25.23 37.35
N ILE A 30 10.25 -24.46 38.13
CA ILE A 30 9.38 -23.40 37.65
C ILE A 30 10.19 -22.11 37.47
N ASN A 31 10.22 -21.58 36.25
CA ASN A 31 10.79 -20.28 35.93
C ASN A 31 9.72 -19.40 35.25
N GLU A 32 8.65 -19.15 35.99
CA GLU A 32 7.50 -18.38 35.54
C GLU A 32 6.96 -17.55 36.70
N TYR A 33 7.04 -16.23 36.54
CA TYR A 33 6.55 -15.28 37.55
C TYR A 33 5.10 -15.62 37.95
N PRO A 34 4.77 -15.69 39.26
CA PRO A 34 5.54 -15.17 40.39
C PRO A 34 6.58 -16.13 41.00
N VAL A 35 6.78 -17.32 40.43
CA VAL A 35 7.68 -18.34 40.98
C VAL A 35 8.95 -18.46 40.12
N ASP A 36 10.10 -18.42 40.76
CA ASP A 36 11.40 -18.50 40.09
C ASP A 36 12.34 -19.35 40.95
N VAL A 37 12.37 -20.65 40.65
CA VAL A 37 13.17 -21.63 41.37
C VAL A 37 14.64 -21.47 40.98
N LYS A 38 15.45 -21.00 41.93
CA LYS A 38 16.88 -20.75 41.72
C LYS A 38 17.73 -22.00 41.78
N GLU A 39 17.42 -22.89 42.70
CA GLU A 39 18.22 -24.08 42.98
C GLU A 39 17.32 -25.18 43.54
N ILE A 40 17.68 -26.43 43.26
CA ILE A 40 17.04 -27.62 43.84
C ILE A 40 18.14 -28.54 44.34
N ASN A 41 18.15 -28.77 45.66
CA ASN A 41 19.04 -29.71 46.32
C ASN A 41 18.30 -31.02 46.60
N VAL A 42 18.83 -32.14 46.10
CA VAL A 42 18.20 -33.47 46.17
C VAL A 42 19.13 -34.45 46.87
N SER A 43 18.62 -35.10 47.92
CA SER A 43 19.23 -36.27 48.56
C SER A 43 18.30 -37.47 48.41
N TYR A 44 18.89 -38.66 48.23
CA TYR A 44 18.15 -39.92 48.11
C TYR A 44 18.42 -40.79 49.34
N GLU A 45 17.37 -41.38 49.90
CA GLU A 45 17.41 -42.26 51.07
C GLU A 45 16.53 -43.49 50.83
N GLU A 46 16.69 -44.54 51.64
CA GLU A 46 15.79 -45.69 51.58
C GLU A 46 14.37 -45.31 52.04
N PRO A 47 13.31 -45.83 51.41
CA PRO A 47 11.94 -45.48 51.77
C PRO A 47 11.61 -46.00 53.17
N THR A 48 11.20 -45.11 54.06
CA THR A 48 10.80 -45.46 55.42
C THR A 48 9.38 -46.03 55.47
N ASN A 49 8.57 -45.78 54.44
CA ASN A 49 7.14 -46.11 54.35
C ASN A 49 6.31 -45.46 55.47
N GLU A 50 6.83 -44.38 56.09
CA GLU A 50 6.13 -43.65 57.15
C GLU A 50 5.04 -42.72 56.60
N PHE A 51 5.09 -42.39 55.31
CA PHE A 51 4.18 -41.42 54.69
C PHE A 51 3.06 -42.11 53.89
N LYS A 52 1.86 -42.18 54.47
CA LYS A 52 0.69 -42.74 53.77
C LYS A 52 0.16 -41.83 52.64
N TYR A 53 0.32 -40.51 52.79
CA TYR A 53 -0.16 -39.51 51.83
C TYR A 53 0.84 -38.35 51.69
N PHE A 54 0.74 -37.62 50.58
CA PHE A 54 1.47 -36.37 50.39
C PHE A 54 0.68 -35.19 50.94
N GLU A 55 1.19 -34.56 52.00
CA GLU A 55 0.52 -33.45 52.68
C GLU A 55 1.25 -32.11 52.50
N ILE A 56 0.50 -31.01 52.51
CA ILE A 56 1.03 -29.64 52.55
C ILE A 56 1.00 -29.19 54.02
N LYS A 57 2.16 -29.03 54.64
CA LYS A 57 2.29 -28.47 55.97
C LYS A 57 2.30 -26.95 55.86
N ARG A 58 1.33 -26.32 56.51
CA ARG A 58 1.17 -24.87 56.55
C ARG A 58 1.65 -24.33 57.89
N GLY A 59 2.27 -23.16 57.87
CA GLY A 59 2.56 -22.37 59.06
C GLY A 59 1.29 -21.70 59.61
N ASP A 60 1.47 -20.56 60.29
CA ASP A 60 0.32 -19.75 60.69
C ASP A 60 -0.43 -19.25 59.44
N TRP A 61 -1.71 -19.60 59.37
CA TRP A 61 -2.51 -19.32 58.17
C TRP A 61 -2.69 -17.82 57.93
N LYS A 62 -2.65 -16.98 58.98
CA LYS A 62 -2.76 -15.52 58.83
C LYS A 62 -1.51 -14.94 58.16
N GLU A 63 -0.33 -15.40 58.56
CA GLU A 63 0.94 -14.99 57.95
C GLU A 63 1.01 -15.44 56.48
N GLU A 64 0.74 -16.72 56.19
CA GLU A 64 0.74 -17.24 54.80
C GLU A 64 -0.28 -16.51 53.90
N LEU A 65 -1.45 -16.14 54.45
CA LEU A 65 -2.47 -15.42 53.72
C LEU A 65 -2.04 -13.96 53.47
N GLY A 66 -1.40 -13.32 54.45
CA GLY A 66 -0.83 -11.97 54.31
C GLY A 66 0.20 -11.90 53.20
N GLU A 67 1.18 -12.80 53.18
CA GLU A 67 2.21 -12.86 52.13
C GLU A 67 1.61 -13.05 50.73
N ARG A 68 0.56 -13.88 50.60
CA ARG A 68 -0.15 -14.07 49.33
C ARG A 68 -0.87 -12.79 48.89
N PHE A 69 -1.49 -12.07 49.82
CA PHE A 69 -2.15 -10.81 49.51
C PHE A 69 -1.16 -9.71 49.12
N ASP A 70 0.03 -9.66 49.72
CA ASP A 70 1.07 -8.72 49.33
C ASP A 70 1.53 -8.97 47.89
N VAL A 71 1.77 -10.23 47.52
CA VAL A 71 2.12 -10.61 46.14
C VAL A 71 0.99 -10.28 45.17
N ALA A 72 -0.27 -10.61 45.52
CA ALA A 72 -1.43 -10.29 44.70
C ALA A 72 -1.60 -8.77 44.53
N GLY A 73 -1.40 -7.99 45.59
CA GLY A 73 -1.48 -6.54 45.57
C GLY A 73 -0.41 -5.92 44.66
N ALA A 74 0.83 -6.37 44.76
CA ALA A 74 1.93 -5.93 43.89
C ALA A 74 1.65 -6.24 42.41
N LEU A 75 1.11 -7.43 42.14
CA LEU A 75 0.69 -7.85 40.81
C LEU A 75 -0.44 -7.01 40.24
N LEU A 76 -1.49 -6.78 41.03
CA LEU A 76 -2.62 -5.96 40.64
C LEU A 76 -2.18 -4.52 40.37
N TYR A 77 -1.35 -3.94 41.23
CA TYR A 77 -0.79 -2.62 41.03
C TYR A 77 -0.02 -2.52 39.71
N LYS A 78 0.87 -3.49 39.43
CA LYS A 78 1.62 -3.55 38.18
C LYS A 78 0.70 -3.69 36.97
N SER A 79 -0.36 -4.49 37.08
CA SER A 79 -1.36 -4.66 36.02
C SER A 79 -2.10 -3.35 35.73
N VAL A 80 -2.54 -2.63 36.77
CA VAL A 80 -3.21 -1.33 36.62
C VAL A 80 -2.28 -0.30 35.98
N ALA A 81 -1.04 -0.18 36.47
CA ALA A 81 -0.06 0.76 35.92
C ALA A 81 0.26 0.48 34.43
N LEU A 82 0.36 -0.79 34.04
CA LEU A 82 0.52 -1.18 32.63
C LEU A 82 -0.74 -0.85 31.80
N GLY A 83 -1.93 -1.06 32.37
CA GLY A 83 -3.20 -0.70 31.76
C GLY A 83 -3.30 0.81 31.49
N GLU A 84 -3.02 1.64 32.50
CA GLU A 84 -3.01 3.10 32.37
C GLU A 84 -2.02 3.57 31.29
N LYS A 85 -0.81 3.00 31.28
CA LYS A 85 0.19 3.31 30.24
C LYS A 85 -0.30 2.90 28.84
N SER A 86 -0.97 1.76 28.72
CA SER A 86 -1.55 1.31 27.45
C SER A 86 -2.65 2.25 26.97
N VAL A 87 -3.52 2.73 27.86
CA VAL A 87 -4.58 3.69 27.54
C VAL A 87 -3.98 5.02 27.08
N ALA A 88 -3.02 5.58 27.82
CA ALA A 88 -2.36 6.83 27.46
C ALA A 88 -1.63 6.73 26.09
N LEU A 89 -1.04 5.57 25.77
CA LEU A 89 -0.45 5.33 24.46
C LEU A 89 -1.52 5.29 23.36
N SER A 90 -2.65 4.61 23.62
CA SER A 90 -3.77 4.54 22.68
C SER A 90 -4.38 5.91 22.40
N GLU A 91 -4.57 6.76 23.42
CA GLU A 91 -5.06 8.14 23.26
C GLU A 91 -4.13 8.95 22.34
N LYS A 92 -2.81 8.88 22.57
CA LYS A 92 -1.81 9.53 21.71
C LYS A 92 -1.82 9.00 20.27
N MET A 93 -2.13 7.71 20.08
CA MET A 93 -2.28 7.14 18.74
C MET A 93 -3.54 7.67 18.04
N LEU A 94 -4.65 7.82 18.76
CA LEU A 94 -5.89 8.39 18.22
C LEU A 94 -5.67 9.84 17.75
N GLU A 95 -5.00 10.68 18.56
CA GLU A 95 -4.67 12.06 18.15
C GLU A 95 -3.87 12.11 16.84
N LYS A 96 -2.87 11.23 16.70
CA LYS A 96 -2.08 11.14 15.46
C LYS A 96 -2.91 10.65 14.28
N GLN A 97 -3.84 9.73 14.51
CA GLN A 97 -4.75 9.26 13.47
C GLN A 97 -5.68 10.38 13.01
N ASP A 98 -6.22 11.18 13.92
CA ASP A 98 -7.06 12.33 13.58
C ASP A 98 -6.31 13.36 12.73
N MET A 99 -5.06 13.67 13.08
CA MET A 99 -4.19 14.51 12.26
C MET A 99 -3.99 13.92 10.85
N THR A 100 -3.69 12.62 10.78
CA THR A 100 -3.49 11.91 9.50
C THR A 100 -4.75 11.96 8.63
N ILE A 101 -5.94 11.73 9.23
CA ILE A 101 -7.23 11.81 8.53
C ILE A 101 -7.47 13.22 7.99
N SER A 102 -7.14 14.26 8.76
CA SER A 102 -7.27 15.66 8.33
C SER A 102 -6.39 15.98 7.10
N GLU A 103 -5.13 15.51 7.12
CA GLU A 103 -4.22 15.67 5.98
C GLU A 103 -4.72 14.91 4.75
N ILE A 104 -5.21 13.67 4.92
CA ILE A 104 -5.79 12.88 3.82
C ILE A 104 -7.00 13.59 3.21
N LYS A 105 -7.90 14.16 4.02
CA LYS A 105 -9.03 14.96 3.54
C LYS A 105 -8.55 16.16 2.72
N THR A 106 -7.50 16.83 3.18
CA THR A 106 -6.89 17.96 2.45
C THR A 106 -6.33 17.51 1.10
N VAL A 107 -5.67 16.36 1.03
CA VAL A 107 -5.18 15.77 -0.23
C VAL A 107 -6.36 15.40 -1.14
N GLY A 108 -7.42 14.79 -0.61
CA GLY A 108 -8.64 14.47 -1.37
C GLY A 108 -9.22 15.69 -2.07
N ASN A 109 -9.40 16.80 -1.34
CA ASN A 109 -9.89 18.05 -1.91
C ASN A 109 -8.98 18.60 -3.04
N LYS A 110 -7.65 18.45 -2.90
CA LYS A 110 -6.70 18.86 -3.95
C LYS A 110 -6.82 17.99 -5.19
N VAL A 111 -7.03 16.69 -5.03
CA VAL A 111 -7.22 15.74 -6.14
C VAL A 111 -8.54 16.02 -6.86
N ASP A 112 -9.62 16.32 -6.14
CA ASP A 112 -10.90 16.69 -6.74
C ASP A 112 -10.79 17.96 -7.59
N ASN A 113 -10.09 18.98 -7.05
CA ASN A 113 -9.82 20.21 -7.79
C ASN A 113 -8.96 19.94 -9.04
N LEU A 114 -7.88 19.18 -8.91
CA LEU A 114 -7.05 18.79 -10.05
C LEU A 114 -7.84 18.07 -11.13
N THR A 115 -8.72 17.15 -10.73
CA THR A 115 -9.60 16.40 -11.65
C THR A 115 -10.52 17.35 -12.41
N SER A 116 -11.16 18.29 -11.70
CA SER A 116 -12.03 19.31 -12.30
C SER A 116 -11.29 20.21 -13.28
N VAL A 117 -10.12 20.75 -12.89
CA VAL A 117 -9.28 21.58 -13.77
C VAL A 117 -8.82 20.80 -15.00
N THR A 118 -8.45 19.53 -14.82
CA THR A 118 -8.02 18.66 -15.92
C THR A 118 -9.15 18.40 -16.90
N GLN A 119 -10.36 18.10 -16.41
CA GLN A 119 -11.53 17.92 -17.26
C GLN A 119 -11.85 19.18 -18.06
N ASN A 120 -11.88 20.36 -17.41
CA ASN A 120 -12.11 21.63 -18.09
C ASN A 120 -11.07 21.91 -19.18
N ASN A 121 -9.79 21.60 -18.92
CA ASN A 121 -8.73 21.74 -19.91
C ASN A 121 -8.93 20.81 -21.10
N PHE A 122 -9.37 19.56 -20.88
CA PHE A 122 -9.69 18.63 -21.95
C PHE A 122 -10.89 19.08 -22.78
N ASP A 123 -11.94 19.62 -22.15
CA ASP A 123 -13.10 20.15 -22.86
C ASP A 123 -12.70 21.32 -23.77
N VAL A 124 -11.87 22.24 -23.26
CA VAL A 124 -11.32 23.36 -24.05
C VAL A 124 -10.45 22.85 -25.20
N LEU A 125 -9.61 21.85 -24.97
CA LEU A 125 -8.79 21.24 -26.02
C LEU A 125 -9.66 20.58 -27.09
N ASN A 126 -10.69 19.84 -26.70
CA ASN A 126 -11.60 19.18 -27.62
C ASN A 126 -12.26 20.19 -28.57
N ILE A 127 -12.77 21.31 -28.03
CA ILE A 127 -13.34 22.41 -28.83
C ILE A 127 -12.30 22.98 -29.81
N LYS A 128 -11.06 23.21 -29.36
CA LYS A 128 -10.00 23.72 -30.25
C LYS A 128 -9.65 22.73 -31.36
N TYR A 129 -9.59 21.44 -31.05
CA TYR A 129 -9.36 20.39 -32.04
C TYR A 129 -10.48 20.32 -33.07
N ASP A 130 -11.74 20.45 -32.65
CA ASP A 130 -12.88 20.51 -33.56
C ASP A 130 -12.80 21.71 -34.51
N ILE A 131 -12.46 22.89 -33.99
CA ILE A 131 -12.27 24.12 -34.80
C ILE A 131 -11.13 23.93 -35.81
N ILE A 132 -9.99 23.39 -35.38
CA ILE A 132 -8.84 23.13 -36.25
C ILE A 132 -9.24 22.14 -37.35
N SER A 133 -9.91 21.05 -36.99
CA SER A 133 -10.39 20.03 -37.93
C SER A 133 -11.33 20.63 -38.99
N GLN A 134 -12.32 21.43 -38.56
CA GLN A 134 -13.23 22.13 -39.47
C GLN A 134 -12.51 23.11 -40.39
N THR A 135 -11.55 23.86 -39.85
CA THR A 135 -10.75 24.82 -40.63
C THR A 135 -9.88 24.10 -41.66
N MET A 136 -9.25 23.00 -41.26
CA MET A 136 -8.42 22.18 -42.15
C MET A 136 -9.25 21.59 -43.30
N ASN A 137 -10.46 21.11 -43.02
CA ASN A 137 -11.37 20.62 -44.06
C ASN A 137 -11.74 21.71 -45.07
N LYS A 138 -12.04 22.94 -44.61
CA LYS A 138 -12.30 24.08 -45.51
C LYS A 138 -11.10 24.41 -46.39
N ILE A 139 -9.89 24.43 -45.81
CA ILE A 139 -8.65 24.65 -46.57
C ILE A 139 -8.48 23.57 -47.64
N PHE A 140 -8.74 22.29 -47.32
CA PHE A 140 -8.68 21.21 -48.29
C PHE A 140 -9.70 21.39 -49.43
N GLU A 141 -10.94 21.77 -49.11
CA GLU A 141 -11.97 22.04 -50.13
C GLU A 141 -11.58 23.19 -51.06
N GLU A 142 -11.05 24.29 -50.52
CA GLU A 142 -10.59 25.44 -51.30
C GLU A 142 -9.41 25.07 -52.20
N LEU A 143 -8.41 24.34 -51.69
CA LEU A 143 -7.27 23.86 -52.47
C LEU A 143 -7.70 22.95 -53.63
N ILE A 144 -8.71 22.11 -53.43
CA ILE A 144 -9.25 21.26 -54.51
C ILE A 144 -9.91 22.12 -55.59
N LYS A 145 -10.71 23.12 -55.20
CA LYS A 145 -11.35 24.05 -56.16
C LYS A 145 -10.32 24.82 -56.97
N GLU A 146 -9.31 25.40 -56.31
CA GLU A 146 -8.24 26.17 -56.96
C GLU A 146 -7.46 25.30 -57.96
N ARG A 147 -7.16 24.03 -57.60
CA ARG A 147 -6.52 23.08 -58.52
C ARG A 147 -7.36 22.79 -59.76
N GLU A 148 -8.67 22.60 -59.61
CA GLU A 148 -9.58 22.36 -60.73
C GLU A 148 -9.72 23.59 -61.63
N GLU A 149 -9.78 24.79 -61.07
CA GLU A 149 -9.79 26.05 -61.81
C GLU A 149 -8.48 26.26 -62.58
N THR A 150 -7.34 26.11 -61.91
CA THR A 150 -5.99 26.19 -62.54
C THR A 150 -5.87 25.21 -63.70
N LYS A 151 -6.37 23.97 -63.53
CA LYS A 151 -6.35 22.95 -64.58
C LYS A 151 -7.19 23.36 -65.79
N LYS A 152 -8.35 23.98 -65.58
CA LYS A 152 -9.21 24.48 -66.68
C LYS A 152 -8.54 25.63 -67.44
N GLU A 153 -7.93 26.58 -66.74
CA GLU A 153 -7.19 27.67 -67.37
C GLU A 153 -6.02 27.15 -68.22
N LEU A 154 -5.23 26.21 -67.70
CA LEU A 154 -4.14 25.57 -68.44
C LEU A 154 -4.62 24.84 -69.71
N ILE A 155 -5.78 24.19 -69.66
CA ILE A 155 -6.37 23.53 -70.85
C ILE A 155 -6.74 24.59 -71.90
N LYS A 156 -7.39 25.68 -71.47
CA LYS A 156 -7.78 26.78 -72.36
C LYS A 156 -6.58 27.45 -73.02
N GLU A 157 -5.54 27.76 -72.24
CA GLU A 157 -4.28 28.33 -72.75
C GLU A 157 -3.60 27.41 -73.77
N ARG A 158 -3.61 26.08 -73.52
CA ARG A 158 -3.10 25.10 -74.48
C ARG A 158 -3.91 25.07 -75.77
N GLU A 159 -5.24 25.18 -75.71
CA GLU A 159 -6.08 25.25 -76.91
C GLU A 159 -5.83 26.51 -77.73
N GLU A 160 -5.73 27.67 -77.06
CA GLU A 160 -5.44 28.95 -77.72
C GLU A 160 -4.05 28.97 -78.36
N SER A 161 -3.06 28.41 -77.66
CA SER A 161 -1.71 28.21 -78.20
C SER A 161 -1.72 27.30 -79.43
N ARG A 162 -2.47 26.19 -79.37
CA ARG A 162 -2.61 25.26 -80.50
C ARG A 162 -3.22 25.94 -81.72
N LYS A 163 -4.31 26.71 -81.56
CA LYS A 163 -4.93 27.48 -82.65
C LYS A 163 -3.96 28.51 -83.24
N SER A 164 -3.18 29.17 -82.39
CA SER A 164 -2.16 30.13 -82.84
C SER A 164 -1.06 29.45 -83.67
N ILE A 165 -0.60 28.27 -83.25
CA ILE A 165 0.36 27.45 -84.01
C ILE A 165 -0.24 27.02 -85.34
N GLU A 166 -1.48 26.52 -85.37
CA GLU A 166 -2.16 26.11 -86.61
C GLU A 166 -2.22 27.25 -87.62
N ARG A 167 -2.58 28.47 -87.19
CA ARG A 167 -2.57 29.67 -88.06
C ARG A 167 -1.19 29.99 -88.62
N LEU A 168 -0.13 29.87 -87.81
CA LEU A 168 1.24 30.09 -88.27
C LEU A 168 1.65 29.04 -89.31
N VAL A 169 1.31 27.77 -89.09
CA VAL A 169 1.57 26.68 -90.05
C VAL A 169 0.85 26.93 -91.37
N GLU A 170 -0.43 27.30 -91.35
CA GLU A 170 -1.19 27.64 -92.56
C GLU A 170 -0.58 28.82 -93.34
N ALA A 171 -0.15 29.87 -92.64
CA ALA A 171 0.49 31.03 -93.26
C ALA A 171 1.81 30.64 -93.96
N ILE A 172 2.61 29.77 -93.34
CA ILE A 172 3.85 29.24 -93.91
C ILE A 172 3.56 28.42 -95.18
N LEU A 173 2.55 27.54 -95.16
CA LEU A 173 2.17 26.72 -96.31
C LEU A 173 1.72 27.58 -97.50
N LYS A 174 0.83 28.56 -97.30
CA LYS A 174 0.38 29.50 -98.35
C LYS A 174 1.54 30.31 -98.95
N GLY A 175 2.49 30.73 -98.12
CA GLY A 175 3.70 31.42 -98.58
C GLY A 175 4.62 30.55 -99.46
N LYS A 176 4.53 29.22 -99.32
CA LYS A 176 5.28 28.25 -100.13
C LYS A 176 4.60 27.98 -101.47
N ASP A 177 3.27 27.87 -101.49
CA ASP A 177 2.48 27.65 -102.71
C ASP A 177 2.54 28.85 -103.67
N ASN A 178 2.50 30.08 -103.14
CA ASN A 178 2.64 31.29 -103.95
C ASN A 178 4.02 31.45 -104.59
N LYS A 179 5.07 30.82 -104.04
CA LYS A 179 6.40 30.78 -104.67
C LYS A 179 6.51 29.73 -105.78
N ASN A 180 5.65 28.71 -105.79
CA ASN A 180 5.64 27.66 -106.80
C ASN A 180 4.75 27.98 -108.03
N GLN A 181 3.93 29.03 -107.99
CA GLN A 181 3.13 29.51 -109.13
C GLN A 181 3.76 30.66 -109.94
N GLN A 182 4.96 31.12 -109.57
CA GLN A 182 5.71 32.17 -110.29
C GLN A 182 6.88 31.62 -111.13
N ILE A 183 6.84 30.34 -111.51
CA ILE A 183 7.80 29.71 -112.43
C ILE A 183 7.04 29.14 -113.61
#